data_AF-A0A096LPY8-F1
#
_entry.id   AF-A0A096LPY8-F1
#
_cell.length_a   1.000
_cell.length_b   1.000
_cell.length_c   1.000
_cell.angle_alpha   90.00
_cell.angle_beta   90.00
_cell.angle_gamma   90.00
#
_symmetry.space_group_name_H-M   'P 1'
#
loop_
_entity.id
_entity.type
_entity.pdbx_description
1 polymer ?
#
loop_
_entity_poly.entity_id
_entity_poly.type
_entity_poly.pdbx_seq_one_letter_code
_entity_poly.pdbx_strand_id
1 'polypeptide(L)'
;TDEKQRVKKYSTFIESLPKIYKSTLHALLQHLYRIQQCSHLNGMPSEKLAAVFSSCLFQTQGQTPQEMSVIRDLISNYVTLFSVNEDQVQQMETENSFITRWNEKKDTAGTQTRASGDLIFEVYLEKREPEQCCLIKLSPSMRSCELAETALSMRSDTFKADDLWTTFEVIENGELERPLHHSEKILEQVLEWSALDCPSSAFLVIKKFAGAKRMAGGKAPTDPRQFLKSDYLKFSDGSSKLLSGHKFQDKYVVLRSEKLLLYRDIKNTKAEKEIQLKMVKCYLGLKKKLKPPCNWGFTVYTDKHQWHFCCDRRETQISW
;
A
#
# COMPACT_ATOMS: atom_id res chain seq x y z
N THR A 1 25.63 -51.55 -8.48
CA THR A 1 25.23 -52.97 -8.70
C THR A 1 24.46 -53.53 -7.51
N ASP A 2 24.82 -53.15 -6.28
CA ASP A 2 24.11 -53.51 -5.04
C ASP A 2 22.74 -52.79 -4.86
N GLU A 3 22.65 -51.49 -5.15
CA GLU A 3 21.43 -50.70 -4.97
C GLU A 3 20.24 -51.19 -5.81
N LYS A 4 20.42 -51.44 -7.12
CA LYS A 4 19.36 -51.97 -7.99
C LYS A 4 18.81 -53.32 -7.50
N GLN A 5 19.67 -54.18 -6.96
CA GLN A 5 19.25 -55.45 -6.38
C GLN A 5 18.46 -55.24 -5.09
N ARG A 6 18.87 -54.27 -4.27
CA ARG A 6 18.19 -53.89 -3.02
C ARG A 6 16.81 -53.28 -3.27
N VAL A 7 16.69 -52.36 -4.24
CA VAL A 7 15.42 -51.79 -4.70
C VAL A 7 14.48 -52.88 -5.22
N LYS A 8 15.00 -53.86 -5.98
CA LYS A 8 14.20 -55.01 -6.43
C LYS A 8 13.67 -55.83 -5.26
N LYS A 9 14.49 -56.09 -4.22
CA LYS A 9 14.02 -56.76 -3.00
C LYS A 9 12.93 -55.97 -2.28
N TYR A 10 13.08 -54.64 -2.16
CA TYR A 10 12.05 -53.78 -1.58
C TYR A 10 10.73 -53.88 -2.33
N SER A 11 10.77 -53.82 -3.67
CA SER A 11 9.58 -53.98 -4.51
C SER A 11 8.87 -55.32 -4.24
N THR A 12 9.60 -56.44 -4.18
CA THR A 12 9.02 -57.75 -3.83
C THR A 12 8.36 -57.77 -2.45
N PHE A 13 8.98 -57.16 -1.43
CA PHE A 13 8.37 -57.07 -0.10
C PHE A 13 7.13 -56.18 -0.09
N ILE A 14 7.18 -55.02 -0.74
CA ILE A 14 6.03 -54.10 -0.85
C ILE A 14 4.85 -54.77 -1.55
N GLU A 15 5.10 -55.59 -2.57
CA GLU A 15 4.06 -56.36 -3.27
C GLU A 15 3.45 -57.46 -2.41
N SER A 16 4.20 -58.03 -1.48
CA SER A 16 3.70 -59.03 -0.52
C SER A 16 2.84 -58.45 0.61
N LEU A 17 2.83 -57.11 0.78
CA LEU A 17 2.04 -56.46 1.84
C LEU A 17 0.53 -56.54 1.56
N PRO A 18 -0.31 -56.68 2.61
CA PRO A 18 -1.75 -56.47 2.52
C PRO A 18 -2.10 -55.13 1.84
N LYS A 19 -3.18 -55.12 1.05
CA LYS A 19 -3.60 -53.97 0.24
C LYS A 19 -3.65 -52.65 1.02
N ILE A 20 -4.16 -52.69 2.25
CA ILE A 20 -4.25 -51.52 3.12
C ILE A 20 -2.85 -50.99 3.46
N TYR A 21 -1.95 -51.86 3.93
CA TYR A 21 -0.58 -51.46 4.29
C TYR A 21 0.22 -50.98 3.09
N LYS A 22 0.07 -51.62 1.92
CA LYS A 22 0.68 -51.14 0.67
C LYS A 22 0.18 -49.74 0.30
N SER A 23 -1.12 -49.48 0.43
CA SER A 23 -1.71 -48.17 0.10
C SER A 23 -1.27 -47.09 1.09
N THR A 24 -1.20 -47.40 2.38
CA THR A 24 -0.69 -46.48 3.41
C THR A 24 0.78 -46.16 3.17
N LEU A 25 1.60 -47.18 2.89
CA LEU A 25 3.02 -46.99 2.59
C LEU A 25 3.22 -46.15 1.33
N HIS A 26 2.42 -46.38 0.28
CA HIS A 26 2.41 -45.59 -0.94
C HIS A 26 2.14 -44.11 -0.61
N ALA A 27 1.04 -43.80 0.07
CA ALA A 27 0.67 -42.41 0.39
C ALA A 27 1.72 -41.70 1.25
N LEU A 28 2.28 -42.41 2.24
CA LEU A 28 3.32 -41.86 3.10
C LEU A 28 4.61 -41.57 2.32
N LEU A 29 5.11 -42.54 1.55
CA LEU A 29 6.34 -42.37 0.78
C LEU A 29 6.16 -41.36 -0.35
N GLN A 30 4.96 -41.24 -0.93
CA GLN A 30 4.62 -40.18 -1.88
C GLN A 30 4.79 -38.81 -1.24
N HIS A 31 4.28 -38.62 -0.03
CA HIS A 31 4.41 -37.35 0.69
C HIS A 31 5.88 -37.02 1.00
N LEU A 32 6.64 -37.98 1.53
CA LEU A 32 8.06 -37.80 1.85
C LEU A 32 8.90 -37.57 0.58
N TYR A 33 8.57 -38.25 -0.53
CA TYR A 33 9.16 -38.01 -1.84
C TYR A 33 8.93 -36.57 -2.29
N ARG A 34 7.71 -36.04 -2.15
CA ARG A 34 7.43 -34.64 -2.50
C ARG A 34 8.17 -33.65 -1.61
N ILE A 35 8.33 -33.93 -0.31
CA ILE A 35 9.09 -33.06 0.60
C ILE A 35 10.57 -32.97 0.17
N GLN A 36 11.21 -34.10 -0.18
CA GLN A 36 12.63 -34.07 -0.60
C GLN A 36 12.85 -33.34 -1.94
N GLN A 37 11.86 -33.33 -2.86
CA GLN A 37 11.99 -32.57 -4.12
C GLN A 37 12.11 -31.06 -3.84
N CYS A 38 11.57 -30.59 -2.72
CA CYS A 38 11.70 -29.22 -2.24
C CYS A 38 12.82 -29.03 -1.20
N SER A 39 13.78 -29.97 -1.11
CA SER A 39 14.84 -29.96 -0.09
C SER A 39 15.73 -28.71 -0.11
N HIS A 40 15.89 -28.09 -1.28
CA HIS A 40 16.60 -26.82 -1.43
C HIS A 40 15.90 -25.64 -0.72
N LEU A 41 14.59 -25.72 -0.46
CA LEU A 41 13.82 -24.70 0.28
C LEU A 41 13.60 -25.08 1.74
N ASN A 42 13.17 -26.32 2.00
CA ASN A 42 12.79 -26.76 3.36
C ASN A 42 13.96 -27.36 4.15
N GLY A 43 15.12 -27.57 3.53
CA GLY A 43 16.31 -28.13 4.16
C GLY A 43 16.19 -29.59 4.56
N MET A 44 15.20 -30.33 4.04
CA MET A 44 14.87 -31.72 4.36
C MET A 44 15.15 -32.68 3.18
N PRO A 45 16.42 -33.03 2.91
CA PRO A 45 16.75 -34.10 1.96
C PRO A 45 16.39 -35.48 2.54
N SER A 46 16.46 -36.51 1.70
CA SER A 46 16.09 -37.89 2.05
C SER A 46 16.79 -38.43 3.29
N GLU A 47 18.04 -38.03 3.55
CA GLU A 47 18.81 -38.45 4.72
C GLU A 47 18.19 -37.93 6.02
N LYS A 48 17.78 -36.65 6.03
CA LYS A 48 17.17 -36.04 7.22
C LYS A 48 15.77 -36.57 7.45
N LEU A 49 14.99 -36.76 6.37
CA LEU A 49 13.68 -37.39 6.46
C LEU A 49 13.80 -38.83 6.99
N ALA A 50 14.75 -39.61 6.49
CA ALA A 50 14.98 -40.96 6.95
C ALA A 50 15.32 -41.03 8.45
N ALA A 51 16.19 -40.13 8.94
CA ALA A 51 16.48 -40.04 10.36
C ALA A 51 15.22 -39.76 11.19
N VAL A 52 14.39 -38.80 10.79
CA VAL A 52 13.17 -38.44 11.53
C VAL A 52 12.14 -39.57 11.55
N PHE A 53 11.97 -40.28 10.42
CA PHE A 53 10.87 -41.23 10.25
C PHE A 53 11.24 -42.71 10.47
N SER A 54 12.52 -43.06 10.60
CA SER A 54 12.94 -44.48 10.71
C SER A 54 12.35 -45.18 11.92
N SER A 55 12.48 -44.59 13.11
CA SER A 55 11.98 -45.20 14.36
C SER A 55 10.45 -45.33 14.38
N CYS A 56 9.75 -44.40 13.72
CA CYS A 56 8.29 -44.45 13.59
C CYS A 56 7.84 -45.59 12.67
N LEU A 57 8.50 -45.76 11.53
CA LEU A 57 8.11 -46.77 10.54
C LEU A 57 8.49 -48.20 10.94
N PHE A 58 9.64 -48.36 11.61
CA PHE A 58 10.09 -49.65 12.12
C PHE A 58 9.61 -49.95 13.54
N GLN A 59 8.98 -48.98 14.21
CA GLN A 59 8.49 -49.08 15.59
C GLN A 59 9.61 -49.46 16.59
N THR A 60 10.81 -48.93 16.37
CA THR A 60 12.02 -49.18 17.17
C THR A 60 12.28 -48.04 18.15
N GLN A 61 13.00 -48.33 19.24
CA GLN A 61 13.32 -47.32 20.27
C GLN A 61 14.48 -46.38 19.91
N GLY A 62 14.97 -46.41 18.66
CA GLY A 62 16.09 -45.56 18.22
C GLY A 62 16.30 -45.61 16.71
N GLN A 63 17.12 -44.70 16.19
CA GLN A 63 17.48 -44.65 14.78
C GLN A 63 18.67 -45.59 14.52
N THR A 64 18.45 -46.77 13.95
CA THR A 64 19.59 -47.60 13.50
C THR A 64 20.06 -47.16 12.11
N PRO A 65 21.38 -47.20 11.81
CA PRO A 65 21.89 -46.87 10.48
C PRO A 65 21.25 -47.67 9.35
N GLN A 66 20.89 -48.92 9.64
CA GLN A 66 20.25 -49.83 8.70
C GLN A 66 18.82 -49.38 8.39
N GLU A 67 18.01 -49.05 9.40
CA GLU A 67 16.64 -48.56 9.22
C GLU A 67 16.62 -47.24 8.46
N MET A 68 17.50 -46.30 8.81
CA MET A 68 17.65 -45.03 8.10
C MET A 68 18.03 -45.26 6.63
N SER A 69 18.94 -46.20 6.35
CA SER A 69 19.30 -46.53 4.98
C SER A 69 18.11 -47.09 4.19
N VAL A 70 17.26 -47.93 4.80
CA VAL A 70 16.06 -48.45 4.14
C VAL A 70 15.07 -47.33 3.84
N ILE A 71 14.76 -46.47 4.82
CA ILE A 71 13.79 -45.37 4.60
C ILE A 71 14.30 -44.39 3.53
N ARG A 72 15.59 -44.04 3.57
CA ARG A 72 16.19 -43.19 2.54
C ARG A 72 16.01 -43.81 1.16
N ASP A 73 16.37 -45.08 1.00
CA ASP A 73 16.27 -45.76 -0.28
C ASP A 73 14.81 -45.85 -0.77
N LEU A 74 13.85 -46.07 0.13
CA LEU A 74 12.41 -46.08 -0.17
C LEU A 74 11.90 -44.71 -0.66
N ILE A 75 12.37 -43.62 -0.03
CA ILE A 75 12.02 -42.25 -0.42
C ILE A 75 12.66 -41.91 -1.77
N SER A 76 13.97 -42.13 -1.95
CA SER A 76 14.70 -41.79 -3.17
C SER A 76 14.24 -42.60 -4.39
N ASN A 77 13.81 -43.84 -4.20
CA ASN A 77 13.36 -44.73 -5.28
C ASN A 77 11.84 -44.87 -5.39
N TYR A 78 11.07 -43.96 -4.78
CA TYR A 78 9.61 -43.98 -4.74
C TYR A 78 8.95 -44.22 -6.12
N VAL A 79 9.36 -43.46 -7.14
CA VAL A 79 8.80 -43.55 -8.50
C VAL A 79 8.93 -44.97 -9.06
N THR A 80 10.14 -45.55 -8.93
CA THR A 80 10.44 -46.92 -9.38
C THR A 80 9.69 -47.97 -8.56
N LEU A 81 9.62 -47.81 -7.23
CA LEU A 81 9.03 -48.80 -6.32
C LEU A 81 7.50 -48.90 -6.46
N PHE A 82 6.83 -47.79 -6.78
CA PHE A 82 5.37 -47.75 -6.92
C PHE A 82 4.90 -47.65 -8.36
N SER A 83 5.81 -47.74 -9.34
CA SER A 83 5.49 -47.65 -10.77
C SER A 83 4.68 -46.39 -11.10
N VAL A 84 5.10 -45.26 -10.54
CA VAL A 84 4.46 -43.95 -10.77
C VAL A 84 4.73 -43.54 -12.21
N ASN A 85 3.68 -43.22 -12.96
CA ASN A 85 3.81 -42.86 -14.37
C ASN A 85 4.37 -41.44 -14.54
N GLU A 86 4.89 -41.16 -15.74
CA GLU A 86 5.51 -39.85 -16.05
C GLU A 86 4.52 -38.69 -15.90
N ASP A 87 3.25 -38.87 -16.27
CA ASP A 87 2.21 -37.83 -16.12
C ASP A 87 2.01 -37.43 -14.65
N GLN A 88 1.99 -38.40 -13.73
CA GLN A 88 1.88 -38.14 -12.29
C GLN A 88 3.13 -37.46 -11.74
N VAL A 89 4.32 -37.83 -12.22
CA VAL A 89 5.56 -37.15 -11.84
C VAL A 89 5.53 -35.70 -12.32
N GLN A 90 5.16 -35.46 -13.58
CA GLN A 90 5.04 -34.12 -14.14
C GLN A 90 3.99 -33.27 -13.41
N GLN A 91 2.87 -33.88 -13.00
CA GLN A 91 1.86 -33.21 -12.18
C GLN A 91 2.44 -32.81 -10.82
N MET A 92 3.15 -33.71 -10.13
CA MET A 92 3.80 -33.40 -8.85
C MET A 92 4.83 -32.28 -8.97
N GLU A 93 5.64 -32.29 -10.03
CA GLU A 93 6.61 -31.24 -10.32
C GLU A 93 5.92 -29.89 -10.59
N THR A 94 4.81 -29.91 -11.35
CA THR A 94 4.01 -28.71 -11.63
C THR A 94 3.41 -28.15 -10.34
N GLU A 95 2.83 -28.99 -9.49
CA GLU A 95 2.32 -28.59 -8.17
C GLU A 95 3.43 -28.00 -7.28
N ASN A 96 4.61 -28.64 -7.25
CA ASN A 96 5.76 -28.15 -6.52
C ASN A 96 6.25 -26.80 -7.07
N SER A 97 6.24 -26.60 -8.39
CA SER A 97 6.63 -25.34 -9.03
C SER A 97 5.72 -24.18 -8.65
N PHE A 98 4.43 -24.43 -8.40
CA PHE A 98 3.52 -23.41 -7.87
C PHE A 98 3.89 -23.02 -6.44
N ILE A 99 4.28 -23.98 -5.60
CA ILE A 99 4.72 -23.74 -4.22
C ILE A 99 6.04 -22.95 -4.21
N THR A 100 7.02 -23.34 -5.03
CA THR A 100 8.32 -22.64 -5.10
C THR A 100 8.15 -21.22 -5.64
N ARG A 101 7.38 -21.02 -6.72
CA ARG A 101 7.09 -19.68 -7.27
C ARG A 101 6.34 -18.78 -6.29
N TRP A 102 5.51 -19.36 -5.42
CA TRP A 102 4.83 -18.61 -4.36
C TRP A 102 5.81 -18.17 -3.25
N ASN A 103 6.77 -19.04 -2.87
CA ASN A 103 7.84 -18.71 -1.92
C ASN A 103 8.87 -17.73 -2.51
N GLU A 104 9.29 -17.88 -3.76
CA GLU A 104 10.22 -16.96 -4.44
C GLU A 104 9.61 -15.54 -4.56
N LYS A 105 8.31 -15.43 -4.83
CA LYS A 105 7.61 -14.13 -4.80
C LYS A 105 7.52 -13.55 -3.39
N LYS A 106 7.53 -14.37 -2.34
CA LYS A 106 7.57 -13.92 -0.94
C LYS A 106 8.97 -13.42 -0.55
N ASP A 107 10.02 -14.07 -1.04
CA ASP A 107 11.41 -13.74 -0.68
C ASP A 107 12.02 -12.64 -1.58
N THR A 108 11.66 -12.60 -2.86
CA THR A 108 12.04 -11.51 -3.79
C THR A 108 11.27 -10.22 -3.49
N ALA A 109 10.07 -10.35 -2.89
CA ALA A 109 9.31 -9.23 -2.37
C ALA A 109 9.42 -9.18 -0.84
N GLY A 110 10.62 -8.87 -0.34
CA GLY A 110 10.70 -8.18 0.94
C GLY A 110 9.77 -6.95 0.85
N THR A 111 8.59 -7.04 1.46
CA THR A 111 7.52 -6.01 1.52
C THR A 111 6.43 -5.98 0.43
N GLN A 112 5.97 -7.11 -0.14
CA GLN A 112 4.62 -7.15 -0.74
C GLN A 112 3.87 -8.42 -0.38
N THR A 113 3.37 -8.47 0.84
CA THR A 113 2.16 -9.22 1.16
C THR A 113 1.08 -8.86 0.15
N ARG A 114 0.57 -9.82 -0.62
CA ARG A 114 -0.85 -9.78 -0.99
C ARG A 114 -1.61 -9.89 0.33
N ALA A 115 -1.79 -8.76 0.99
CA ALA A 115 -2.48 -8.68 2.25
C ALA A 115 -3.97 -8.88 1.97
N SER A 116 -4.59 -9.80 2.70
CA SER A 116 -6.00 -9.64 3.01
C SER A 116 -6.16 -8.22 3.59
N GLY A 117 -6.81 -7.30 2.86
CA GLY A 117 -6.90 -5.89 3.22
C GLY A 117 -6.69 -4.88 2.07
N ASP A 118 -6.35 -5.34 0.86
CA ASP A 118 -6.25 -4.42 -0.28
C ASP A 118 -7.63 -3.96 -0.78
N LEU A 119 -7.81 -2.66 -0.98
CA LEU A 119 -9.07 -2.04 -1.42
C LEU A 119 -8.97 -1.64 -2.90
N ILE A 120 -9.94 -2.05 -3.74
CA ILE A 120 -10.05 -1.50 -5.10
C ILE A 120 -10.70 -0.11 -4.98
N PHE A 121 -10.04 0.89 -5.54
CA PHE A 121 -10.45 2.28 -5.40
C PHE A 121 -10.44 3.01 -6.74
N GLU A 122 -11.39 3.92 -6.92
CA GLU A 122 -11.48 4.79 -8.09
C GLU A 122 -10.56 5.99 -7.94
N VAL A 123 -9.70 6.19 -8.93
CA VAL A 123 -8.81 7.35 -9.02
C VAL A 123 -8.94 7.96 -10.40
N TYR A 124 -9.11 9.28 -10.44
CA TYR A 124 -9.38 9.98 -11.69
C TYR A 124 -8.14 10.72 -12.18
N LEU A 125 -7.89 10.74 -13.49
CA LEU A 125 -6.83 11.53 -14.11
C LEU A 125 -7.39 12.87 -14.60
N GLU A 126 -6.81 13.98 -14.15
CA GLU A 126 -7.18 15.38 -14.45
C GLU A 126 -8.59 15.81 -14.03
N LYS A 127 -9.63 15.05 -14.36
CA LYS A 127 -11.05 15.33 -14.13
C LYS A 127 -11.81 14.08 -13.69
N ARG A 128 -12.86 14.29 -12.90
CA ARG A 128 -13.78 13.23 -12.48
C ARG A 128 -14.75 12.89 -13.63
N GLU A 129 -14.25 12.16 -14.61
CA GLU A 129 -14.98 11.68 -15.78
C GLU A 129 -14.80 10.15 -15.90
N PRO A 130 -15.81 9.39 -16.37
CA PRO A 130 -15.71 7.93 -16.50
C PRO A 130 -14.50 7.46 -17.33
N GLU A 131 -14.18 8.19 -18.39
CA GLU A 131 -13.08 7.89 -19.31
C GLU A 131 -11.71 8.08 -18.65
N GLN A 132 -11.65 8.93 -17.62
CA GLN A 132 -10.44 9.24 -16.87
C GLN A 132 -10.29 8.41 -15.60
N CYS A 133 -11.21 7.47 -15.34
CA CYS A 133 -11.21 6.65 -14.14
C CYS A 133 -10.25 5.45 -14.27
N CYS A 134 -9.42 5.27 -13.24
CA CYS A 134 -8.55 4.13 -13.03
C CYS A 134 -8.98 3.39 -11.77
N LEU A 135 -9.26 2.08 -11.89
CA LEU A 135 -9.47 1.21 -10.74
C LEU A 135 -8.11 0.70 -10.25
N ILE A 136 -7.68 1.19 -9.11
CA ILE A 136 -6.37 0.88 -8.54
C ILE A 136 -6.55 0.10 -7.24
N LYS A 137 -5.72 -0.92 -7.07
CA LYS A 137 -5.66 -1.71 -5.85
C LYS A 137 -4.77 -1.01 -4.83
N LEU A 138 -5.37 -0.44 -3.80
CA LEU A 138 -4.69 0.24 -2.69
C LEU A 138 -4.24 -0.78 -1.65
N SER A 139 -2.93 -0.81 -1.37
CA SER A 139 -2.40 -1.51 -0.20
C SER A 139 -2.38 -0.58 1.03
N PRO A 140 -2.38 -1.12 2.27
CA PRO A 140 -2.29 -0.30 3.48
C PRO A 140 -1.04 0.59 3.57
N SER A 141 0.02 0.23 2.85
CA SER A 141 1.29 0.97 2.82
C SER A 141 1.42 1.89 1.60
N MET A 142 0.47 1.88 0.66
CA MET A 142 0.58 2.65 -0.58
C MET A 142 0.61 4.16 -0.30
N ARG A 143 1.67 4.81 -0.79
CA ARG A 143 1.89 6.25 -0.67
C ARG A 143 1.31 7.01 -1.85
N SER A 144 1.09 8.30 -1.65
CA SER A 144 0.57 9.22 -2.68
C SER A 144 1.38 9.24 -3.98
N CYS A 145 2.73 9.21 -3.88
CA CYS A 145 3.57 9.14 -5.08
C CYS A 145 3.43 7.81 -5.84
N GLU A 146 3.37 6.70 -5.12
CA GLU A 146 3.22 5.36 -5.70
C GLU A 146 1.86 5.22 -6.40
N LEU A 147 0.81 5.83 -5.83
CA LEU A 147 -0.50 5.88 -6.47
C LEU A 147 -0.44 6.66 -7.80
N ALA A 148 0.18 7.84 -7.79
CA ALA A 148 0.32 8.66 -8.99
C ALA A 148 1.09 7.91 -10.10
N GLU A 149 2.22 7.31 -9.76
CA GLU A 149 3.03 6.49 -10.68
C GLU A 149 2.22 5.30 -11.24
N THR A 150 1.50 4.59 -10.37
CA THR A 150 0.65 3.46 -10.77
C THR A 150 -0.42 3.91 -11.78
N ALA A 151 -1.17 4.96 -11.47
CA ALA A 151 -2.24 5.46 -12.34
C ALA A 151 -1.71 5.92 -13.71
N LEU A 152 -0.57 6.62 -13.74
CA LEU A 152 0.05 7.11 -14.97
C LEU A 152 0.60 5.95 -15.81
N SER A 153 1.19 4.92 -15.18
CA SER A 153 1.72 3.74 -15.87
C SER A 153 0.64 2.91 -16.58
N MET A 154 -0.62 2.98 -16.11
CA MET A 154 -1.78 2.33 -16.74
C MET A 154 -2.29 3.06 -18.00
N ARG A 155 -1.71 4.22 -18.34
CA ARG A 155 -2.17 5.17 -19.37
C ARG A 155 -1.00 5.81 -20.13
N SER A 156 0.16 5.15 -20.08
CA SER A 156 1.50 5.67 -20.37
C SER A 156 1.78 6.10 -21.81
N ASP A 157 0.85 5.93 -22.74
CA ASP A 157 1.00 6.42 -24.12
C ASP A 157 0.86 7.95 -24.24
N THR A 158 0.46 8.65 -23.17
CA THR A 158 0.00 10.07 -23.23
C THR A 158 0.78 11.08 -22.38
N PHE A 159 1.77 10.68 -21.57
CA PHE A 159 2.35 11.56 -20.54
C PHE A 159 3.86 11.82 -20.66
N LYS A 160 4.28 13.05 -20.39
CA LYS A 160 5.69 13.48 -20.40
C LYS A 160 6.30 13.40 -19.00
N ALA A 161 7.55 12.96 -18.91
CA ALA A 161 8.28 12.80 -17.64
C ALA A 161 8.49 14.11 -16.84
N ASP A 162 8.44 15.27 -17.49
CA ASP A 162 8.69 16.59 -16.86
C ASP A 162 7.47 17.21 -16.15
N ASP A 163 6.31 16.56 -16.25
CA ASP A 163 5.08 17.02 -15.63
C ASP A 163 5.02 16.61 -14.15
N LEU A 164 4.89 17.59 -13.25
CA LEU A 164 4.72 17.33 -11.82
C LEU A 164 3.28 16.92 -11.51
N TRP A 165 3.01 15.63 -11.71
CA TRP A 165 1.75 15.02 -11.32
C TRP A 165 1.67 14.88 -9.81
N THR A 166 0.52 15.23 -9.25
CA THR A 166 0.28 15.20 -7.81
C THR A 166 -1.11 14.63 -7.58
N THR A 167 -1.22 13.73 -6.62
CA THR A 167 -2.51 13.23 -6.14
C THR A 167 -3.17 14.29 -5.28
N PHE A 168 -4.42 14.61 -5.58
CA PHE A 168 -5.26 15.49 -4.78
C PHE A 168 -6.37 14.67 -4.15
N GLU A 169 -6.72 15.02 -2.91
CA GLU A 169 -8.07 14.73 -2.43
C GLU A 169 -8.98 15.91 -2.75
N VAL A 170 -10.21 15.57 -3.12
CA VAL A 170 -11.27 16.52 -3.43
C VAL A 170 -12.46 16.15 -2.57
N ILE A 171 -13.02 17.12 -1.85
CA ILE A 171 -14.15 16.93 -0.92
C ILE A 171 -15.22 18.01 -1.16
N GLU A 172 -16.34 17.94 -0.44
CA GLU A 172 -17.42 18.95 -0.50
C GLU A 172 -17.92 19.17 -1.93
N ASN A 173 -18.14 18.08 -2.68
CA ASN A 173 -18.57 18.11 -4.08
C ASN A 173 -17.65 18.95 -5.01
N GLY A 174 -16.35 18.96 -4.75
CA GLY A 174 -15.39 19.72 -5.57
C GLY A 174 -15.18 21.16 -5.15
N GLU A 175 -15.77 21.61 -4.04
CA GLU A 175 -15.53 22.95 -3.51
C GLU A 175 -14.16 23.10 -2.84
N LEU A 176 -13.61 21.99 -2.32
CA LEU A 176 -12.32 21.95 -1.64
C LEU A 176 -11.45 20.85 -2.24
N GLU A 177 -10.21 21.20 -2.55
CA GLU A 177 -9.20 20.25 -3.00
C GLU A 177 -7.87 20.52 -2.33
N ARG A 178 -7.08 19.49 -2.03
CA ARG A 178 -5.71 19.69 -1.56
C ARG A 178 -4.74 18.70 -2.19
N PRO A 179 -3.50 19.12 -2.48
CA PRO A 179 -2.45 18.18 -2.84
C PRO A 179 -2.12 17.32 -1.63
N LEU A 180 -2.00 16.00 -1.84
CA LEU A 180 -1.47 15.08 -0.86
C LEU A 180 0.06 15.10 -0.91
N HIS A 181 0.71 15.17 0.24
CA HIS A 181 2.15 15.02 0.34
C HIS A 181 2.57 13.65 -0.22
N HIS A 182 3.72 13.59 -0.89
CA HIS A 182 4.17 12.39 -1.59
C HIS A 182 4.25 11.14 -0.68
N SER A 183 4.51 11.35 0.62
CA SER A 183 4.61 10.30 1.63
C SER A 183 3.30 10.00 2.38
N GLU A 184 2.22 10.75 2.18
CA GLU A 184 0.92 10.46 2.79
C GLU A 184 0.44 9.10 2.30
N LYS A 185 -0.11 8.30 3.22
CA LYS A 185 -0.69 7.00 2.91
C LYS A 185 -2.13 7.18 2.45
N ILE A 186 -2.44 6.62 1.29
CA ILE A 186 -3.73 6.85 0.64
C ILE A 186 -4.87 6.20 1.42
N LEU A 187 -4.68 4.98 1.91
CA LEU A 187 -5.74 4.27 2.62
C LEU A 187 -6.13 5.00 3.92
N GLU A 188 -5.14 5.48 4.68
CA GLU A 188 -5.38 6.29 5.89
C GLU A 188 -6.19 7.55 5.54
N GLN A 189 -5.79 8.26 4.48
CA GLN A 189 -6.49 9.47 4.05
C GLN A 189 -7.94 9.24 3.61
N VAL A 190 -8.20 8.19 2.84
CA VAL A 190 -9.53 7.85 2.33
C VAL A 190 -10.47 7.42 3.46
N LEU A 191 -9.96 6.69 4.46
CA LEU A 191 -10.76 6.27 5.61
C LEU A 191 -11.26 7.44 6.45
N GLU A 192 -10.50 8.54 6.51
CA GLU A 192 -10.94 9.77 7.19
C GLU A 192 -12.20 10.40 6.55
N TRP A 193 -12.49 10.11 5.28
CA TRP A 193 -13.69 10.65 4.62
C TRP A 193 -14.99 10.18 5.25
N SER A 194 -14.96 9.08 6.00
CA SER A 194 -16.11 8.60 6.79
C SER A 194 -16.62 9.63 7.81
N ALA A 195 -15.77 10.58 8.22
CA ALA A 195 -16.13 11.66 9.13
C ALA A 195 -16.70 12.91 8.43
N LEU A 196 -16.75 12.93 7.09
CA LEU A 196 -17.34 14.04 6.32
C LEU A 196 -18.87 14.01 6.36
N ASP A 197 -19.50 15.16 6.21
CA ASP A 197 -20.97 15.27 6.09
C ASP A 197 -21.51 14.47 4.89
N CYS A 198 -20.74 14.40 3.79
CA CYS A 198 -21.08 13.64 2.59
C CYS A 198 -19.86 12.86 2.08
N PRO A 199 -19.57 11.68 2.65
CA PRO A 199 -18.38 10.88 2.30
C PRO A 199 -18.32 10.51 0.81
N SER A 200 -19.47 10.27 0.19
CA SER A 200 -19.60 9.90 -1.23
C SER A 200 -19.22 11.03 -2.20
N SER A 201 -19.12 12.27 -1.72
CA SER A 201 -18.66 13.40 -2.51
C SER A 201 -17.15 13.44 -2.66
N ALA A 202 -16.40 12.71 -1.82
CA ALA A 202 -14.95 12.73 -1.80
C ALA A 202 -14.35 11.78 -2.84
N PHE A 203 -13.28 12.21 -3.50
CA PHE A 203 -12.58 11.40 -4.51
C PHE A 203 -11.11 11.83 -4.65
N LEU A 204 -10.31 10.94 -5.26
CA LEU A 204 -8.91 11.22 -5.60
C LEU A 204 -8.81 11.63 -7.07
N VAL A 205 -8.06 12.69 -7.34
CA VAL A 205 -7.72 13.11 -8.70
C VAL A 205 -6.22 13.35 -8.83
N ILE A 206 -5.60 12.83 -9.88
CA ILE A 206 -4.19 13.03 -10.17
C ILE A 206 -4.10 14.06 -11.28
N LYS A 207 -3.46 15.19 -11.00
CA LYS A 207 -3.34 16.31 -11.94
C LYS A 207 -2.01 17.03 -11.80
N LYS A 208 -1.65 17.79 -12.82
CA LYS A 208 -0.42 18.60 -12.82
C LYS A 208 -0.56 19.74 -11.82
N PHE A 209 0.45 19.90 -10.96
CA PHE A 209 0.49 21.00 -9.99
C PHE A 209 1.81 21.77 -10.05
N ALA A 210 1.80 22.88 -10.78
CA ALA A 210 2.98 23.75 -10.94
C ALA A 210 3.44 24.39 -9.60
N GLY A 211 2.58 24.44 -8.58
CA GLY A 211 2.95 24.90 -7.23
C GLY A 211 4.09 24.06 -6.61
N ALA A 212 4.15 22.76 -6.90
CA ALA A 212 5.23 21.88 -6.44
C ALA A 212 6.61 22.27 -7.02
N LYS A 213 6.65 22.83 -8.25
CA LYS A 213 7.89 23.27 -8.93
C LYS A 213 8.55 24.44 -8.19
N ARG A 214 7.75 25.34 -7.59
CA ARG A 214 8.26 26.48 -6.78
C ARG A 214 8.85 26.03 -5.44
N MET A 215 8.35 24.94 -4.85
CA MET A 215 8.90 24.38 -3.61
C MET A 215 10.15 23.53 -3.86
N ALA A 216 10.25 22.85 -5.00
CA ALA A 216 11.42 22.02 -5.35
C ALA A 216 12.59 22.81 -5.98
N GLY A 217 12.31 23.92 -6.70
CA GLY A 217 13.32 24.71 -7.41
C GLY A 217 13.84 25.95 -6.66
N GLY A 218 13.16 26.37 -5.59
CA GLY A 218 13.68 27.42 -4.71
C GLY A 218 14.69 26.81 -3.74
N LYS A 219 15.87 27.42 -3.56
CA LYS A 219 16.72 27.09 -2.40
C LYS A 219 15.83 27.18 -1.16
N ALA A 220 15.58 26.06 -0.49
CA ALA A 220 14.99 26.09 0.84
C ALA A 220 15.81 27.13 1.64
N PRO A 221 15.19 28.16 2.22
CA PRO A 221 15.92 29.18 2.94
C PRO A 221 16.76 28.48 4.00
N THR A 222 18.01 28.91 4.10
CA THR A 222 19.04 28.40 5.01
C THR A 222 18.59 28.40 6.48
N ASP A 223 17.51 29.13 6.79
CA ASP A 223 16.78 29.07 8.06
C ASP A 223 15.25 28.97 7.80
N PRO A 224 14.58 27.86 8.18
CA PRO A 224 13.12 27.72 8.12
C PRO A 224 12.36 28.83 8.87
N ARG A 225 13.02 29.50 9.83
CA ARG A 225 12.44 30.62 10.60
C ARG A 225 12.30 31.92 9.80
N GLN A 226 12.86 32.01 8.58
CA GLN A 226 12.81 33.20 7.74
C GLN A 226 11.66 33.22 6.72
N PHE A 227 10.88 32.14 6.59
CA PHE A 227 9.65 32.20 5.80
C PHE A 227 8.63 33.08 6.51
N LEU A 228 8.52 34.31 5.99
CA LEU A 228 7.56 35.31 6.40
C LEU A 228 6.75 35.71 5.18
N LYS A 229 5.47 35.37 5.18
CA LYS A 229 4.49 35.87 4.22
C LYS A 229 3.41 36.60 4.99
N SER A 230 3.06 37.81 4.56
CA SER A 230 2.02 38.59 5.21
C SER A 230 1.24 39.42 4.22
N ASP A 231 -0.08 39.49 4.42
CA ASP A 231 -0.99 40.24 3.54
C ASP A 231 -2.32 40.51 4.24
N TYR A 232 -3.11 41.42 3.70
CA TYR A 232 -4.51 41.57 4.08
C TYR A 232 -5.36 40.52 3.36
N LEU A 233 -6.09 39.71 4.12
CA LEU A 233 -7.01 38.70 3.60
C LEU A 233 -8.39 38.86 4.24
N LYS A 234 -9.44 38.47 3.51
CA LYS A 234 -10.78 38.40 4.12
C LYS A 234 -10.93 37.07 4.84
N PHE A 235 -11.18 37.12 6.12
CA PHE A 235 -11.22 35.98 7.01
C PHE A 235 -12.63 35.68 7.51
N SER A 236 -12.99 34.40 7.58
CA SER A 236 -14.16 33.89 8.28
C SER A 236 -13.80 32.68 9.13
N ASP A 237 -14.35 32.61 10.34
CA ASP A 237 -14.27 31.43 11.22
C ASP A 237 -15.42 30.44 11.01
N GLY A 238 -16.26 30.67 9.97
CA GLY A 238 -17.42 29.83 9.67
C GLY A 238 -18.62 30.07 10.59
N SER A 239 -18.54 31.02 11.53
CA SER A 239 -19.64 31.35 12.45
C SER A 239 -20.85 31.93 11.71
N SER A 240 -22.02 31.33 11.94
CA SER A 240 -23.31 31.83 11.42
C SER A 240 -23.86 33.03 12.21
N LYS A 241 -23.22 33.42 13.33
CA LYS A 241 -23.72 34.46 14.25
C LYS A 241 -23.54 35.88 13.70
N LEU A 242 -22.69 36.08 12.70
CA LEU A 242 -22.49 37.37 12.05
C LEU A 242 -23.56 37.59 10.97
N LEU A 243 -24.07 38.83 10.89
CA LEU A 243 -24.96 39.26 9.81
C LEU A 243 -24.32 38.97 8.45
N SER A 244 -25.13 38.67 7.43
CA SER A 244 -24.67 38.18 6.12
C SER A 244 -23.59 39.05 5.45
N GLY A 245 -23.61 40.37 5.67
CA GLY A 245 -22.61 41.32 5.16
C GLY A 245 -21.27 41.37 5.92
N HIS A 246 -21.16 40.73 7.09
CA HIS A 246 -19.98 40.77 7.97
C HIS A 246 -19.34 39.39 8.21
N LYS A 247 -19.75 38.36 7.45
CA LYS A 247 -19.22 37.00 7.60
C LYS A 247 -17.73 36.88 7.28
N PHE A 248 -17.23 37.74 6.40
CA PHE A 248 -15.82 37.85 6.06
C PHE A 248 -15.32 39.24 6.45
N GLN A 249 -14.25 39.30 7.24
CA GLN A 249 -13.66 40.52 7.75
C GLN A 249 -12.23 40.67 7.26
N ASP A 250 -11.82 41.88 6.91
CA ASP A 250 -10.42 42.14 6.58
C ASP A 250 -9.54 41.92 7.82
N LYS A 251 -8.51 41.10 7.67
CA LYS A 251 -7.51 40.80 8.70
C LYS A 251 -6.13 40.86 8.09
N TYR A 252 -5.17 41.35 8.86
CA TYR A 252 -3.77 41.23 8.49
C TYR A 252 -3.26 39.86 8.92
N VAL A 253 -2.89 39.03 7.96
CA VAL A 253 -2.49 37.64 8.17
C VAL A 253 -0.99 37.52 8.00
N VAL A 254 -0.34 36.81 8.92
CA VAL A 254 1.10 36.57 8.91
C VAL A 254 1.37 35.07 9.04
N LEU A 255 1.92 34.45 8.00
CA LEU A 255 2.56 33.15 8.07
C LEU A 255 3.99 33.33 8.55
N ARG A 256 4.32 32.73 9.69
CA ARG A 256 5.65 32.76 10.28
C ARG A 256 5.97 31.39 10.85
N SER A 257 7.06 30.77 10.36
CA SER A 257 7.48 29.45 10.82
C SER A 257 6.32 28.44 10.68
N GLU A 258 5.91 27.76 11.75
CA GLU A 258 4.80 26.79 11.75
C GLU A 258 3.45 27.38 12.18
N LYS A 259 3.26 28.71 12.06
CA LYS A 259 2.06 29.39 12.57
C LYS A 259 1.46 30.35 11.56
N LEU A 260 0.13 30.41 11.56
CA LEU A 260 -0.66 31.46 10.90
C LEU A 260 -1.25 32.37 11.97
N LEU A 261 -0.85 33.64 11.94
CA LEU A 261 -1.23 34.67 12.92
C LEU A 261 -2.20 35.64 12.27
N LEU A 262 -3.30 35.93 12.95
CA LEU A 262 -4.31 36.88 12.49
C LEU A 262 -4.32 38.09 13.40
N TYR A 263 -4.19 39.26 12.79
CA TYR A 263 -4.25 40.55 13.44
C TYR A 263 -5.43 41.33 12.90
N ARG A 264 -5.97 42.22 13.73
CA ARG A 264 -7.01 43.17 13.30
C ARG A 264 -6.50 44.05 12.15
N ASP A 265 -5.25 44.51 12.26
CA ASP A 265 -4.57 45.45 11.38
C ASP A 265 -3.05 45.24 11.54
N ILE A 266 -2.25 45.67 10.57
CA ILE A 266 -0.78 45.63 10.61
C ILE A 266 -0.18 46.36 11.83
N LYS A 267 -0.87 47.36 12.38
CA LYS A 267 -0.41 48.13 13.56
C LYS A 267 -0.54 47.36 14.88
N ASN A 268 -1.32 46.29 14.92
CA ASN A 268 -1.57 45.54 16.13
C ASN A 268 -0.38 44.62 16.46
N THR A 269 0.14 44.72 17.69
CA THR A 269 1.25 43.88 18.16
C THR A 269 0.80 42.52 18.70
N LYS A 270 -0.46 42.42 19.15
CA LYS A 270 -1.07 41.18 19.67
C LYS A 270 -1.97 40.54 18.62
N ALA A 271 -1.71 39.28 18.31
CA ALA A 271 -2.56 38.50 17.41
C ALA A 271 -3.92 38.23 18.08
N GLU A 272 -5.01 38.39 17.31
CA GLU A 272 -6.36 37.99 17.73
C GLU A 272 -6.50 36.46 17.71
N LYS A 273 -5.78 35.79 16.79
CA LYS A 273 -5.78 34.34 16.67
C LYS A 273 -4.42 33.83 16.20
N GLU A 274 -4.05 32.67 16.72
CA GLU A 274 -2.87 31.90 16.33
C GLU A 274 -3.31 30.49 15.94
N ILE A 275 -2.95 30.05 14.74
CA ILE A 275 -3.24 28.72 14.22
C ILE A 275 -1.90 27.99 14.04
N GLN A 276 -1.75 26.85 14.72
CA GLN A 276 -0.59 25.98 14.62
C GLN A 276 -0.74 25.08 13.39
N LEU A 277 0.23 25.08 12.48
CA LEU A 277 0.12 24.42 11.17
C LEU A 277 0.55 22.95 11.18
N LYS A 278 1.17 22.46 12.25
CA LYS A 278 1.73 21.09 12.33
C LYS A 278 0.73 19.96 12.02
N MET A 279 -0.56 20.18 12.29
CA MET A 279 -1.62 19.17 12.13
C MET A 279 -2.81 19.70 11.33
N VAL A 280 -2.62 20.73 10.50
CA VAL A 280 -3.71 21.28 9.68
C VAL A 280 -3.69 20.66 8.28
N LYS A 281 -4.87 20.51 7.69
CA LYS A 281 -5.03 20.26 6.25
C LYS A 281 -5.38 21.58 5.58
N CYS A 282 -4.60 21.98 4.58
CA CYS A 282 -4.85 23.20 3.81
C CYS A 282 -5.51 22.84 2.48
N TYR A 283 -6.73 23.33 2.26
CA TYR A 283 -7.49 23.13 1.03
C TYR A 283 -7.52 24.39 0.19
N LEU A 284 -7.29 24.23 -1.11
CA LEU A 284 -7.64 25.22 -2.11
C LEU A 284 -9.17 25.19 -2.28
N GLY A 285 -9.79 26.34 -2.05
CA GLY A 285 -11.22 26.52 -2.22
C GLY A 285 -11.93 27.00 -0.95
N LEU A 286 -13.20 27.35 -1.15
CA LEU A 286 -14.11 27.89 -0.16
C LEU A 286 -15.49 27.27 -0.38
N LYS A 287 -16.18 26.90 0.70
CA LYS A 287 -17.51 26.32 0.60
C LYS A 287 -18.52 27.38 0.15
N LYS A 288 -19.31 27.14 -0.91
CA LYS A 288 -20.26 28.15 -1.43
C LYS A 288 -21.33 28.52 -0.42
N LYS A 289 -21.67 27.61 0.50
CA LYS A 289 -22.63 27.87 1.60
C LYS A 289 -22.24 29.07 2.49
N LEU A 290 -20.95 29.41 2.54
CA LEU A 290 -20.44 30.55 3.30
C LEU A 290 -20.64 31.88 2.58
N LYS A 291 -21.02 31.86 1.29
CA LYS A 291 -21.15 33.03 0.41
C LYS A 291 -19.88 33.90 0.43
N PRO A 292 -18.72 33.32 0.07
CA PRO A 292 -17.47 34.07 0.08
C PRO A 292 -17.51 35.25 -0.91
N PRO A 293 -16.82 36.35 -0.62
CA PRO A 293 -16.78 37.54 -1.48
C PRO A 293 -16.06 37.32 -2.82
N CYS A 294 -15.26 36.27 -2.95
CA CYS A 294 -14.60 35.88 -4.20
C CYS A 294 -14.46 34.35 -4.30
N ASN A 295 -14.01 33.87 -5.46
CA ASN A 295 -13.78 32.44 -5.73
C ASN A 295 -12.35 31.99 -5.42
N TRP A 296 -11.45 32.93 -5.07
CA TRP A 296 -10.05 32.64 -4.80
C TRP A 296 -9.82 32.64 -3.29
N GLY A 297 -9.56 31.48 -2.72
CA GLY A 297 -9.33 31.40 -1.28
C GLY A 297 -8.98 30.00 -0.82
N PHE A 298 -8.50 29.90 0.39
CA PHE A 298 -8.10 28.63 0.97
C PHE A 298 -8.77 28.41 2.31
N THR A 299 -8.94 27.15 2.67
CA THR A 299 -9.52 26.72 3.93
C THR A 299 -8.47 25.96 4.72
N VAL A 300 -8.16 26.45 5.93
CA VAL A 300 -7.32 25.75 6.89
C VAL A 300 -8.21 24.92 7.78
N TYR A 301 -7.97 23.61 7.79
CA TYR A 301 -8.82 22.61 8.39
C TYR A 301 -8.10 21.92 9.54
N THR A 302 -8.79 21.80 10.67
CA THR A 302 -8.43 20.93 11.79
C THR A 302 -9.63 20.06 12.14
N ASP A 303 -9.45 19.03 12.95
CA ASP A 303 -10.53 18.16 13.41
C ASP A 303 -11.69 18.92 14.09
N LYS A 304 -11.40 20.11 14.64
CA LYS A 304 -12.37 20.90 15.43
C LYS A 304 -12.82 22.19 14.77
N HIS A 305 -11.99 22.79 13.93
CA HIS A 305 -12.21 24.14 13.41
C HIS A 305 -11.82 24.24 11.93
N GLN A 306 -12.56 25.10 11.22
CA GLN A 306 -12.28 25.49 9.85
C GLN A 306 -12.12 27.01 9.81
N TRP A 307 -11.10 27.46 9.09
CA TRP A 307 -10.81 28.88 8.89
C TRP A 307 -10.70 29.16 7.40
N HIS A 308 -11.42 30.18 6.96
CA HIS A 308 -11.62 30.48 5.54
C HIS A 308 -10.97 31.82 5.20
N PHE A 309 -10.12 31.82 4.19
CA PHE A 309 -9.35 32.98 3.78
C PHE A 309 -9.62 33.27 2.30
N CYS A 310 -10.06 34.48 2.00
CA CYS A 310 -10.25 34.95 0.63
C CYS A 310 -9.06 35.79 0.19
N CYS A 311 -8.59 35.53 -1.02
CA CYS A 311 -7.53 36.25 -1.70
C CYS A 311 -8.10 37.03 -2.88
N ASP A 312 -7.39 38.06 -3.33
CA ASP A 312 -7.85 38.86 -4.48
C ASP A 312 -7.69 38.14 -5.82
N ARG A 313 -6.69 37.24 -5.91
CA ARG A 313 -6.31 36.55 -7.15
C ARG A 313 -5.91 35.11 -6.91
N ARG A 314 -6.02 34.28 -7.95
CA ARG A 314 -5.67 32.86 -7.94
C ARG A 314 -4.19 32.62 -7.62
N GLU A 315 -3.29 33.47 -8.13
CA GLU A 315 -1.85 33.34 -7.90
C GLU A 315 -1.50 33.56 -6.43
N THR A 316 -2.20 34.50 -5.78
CA THR A 316 -2.07 34.78 -4.35
C THR A 316 -2.53 33.59 -3.53
N GLN A 317 -3.69 33.01 -3.86
CA GLN A 317 -4.21 31.80 -3.23
C GLN A 317 -3.22 30.62 -3.32
N ILE A 318 -2.66 30.34 -4.50
CA ILE A 318 -1.69 29.23 -4.67
C ILE A 318 -0.38 29.51 -3.93
N SER A 319 -0.03 30.78 -3.74
CA SER A 319 1.18 31.18 -3.03
C SER A 319 1.05 31.14 -1.50
N TRP A 320 -0.17 31.20 -0.97
CA TRP A 320 -0.47 31.05 0.45
C TRP A 320 -0.56 29.57 0.81
#